data_AF-A0A382PJN8-F1
#
_entry.id   AF-A0A382PJN8-F1
#
_cell.length_a   1.000
_cell.length_b   1.000
_cell.length_c   1.000
_cell.angle_alpha   90.00
_cell.angle_beta   90.00
_cell.angle_gamma   90.00
#
_symmetry.space_group_name_H-M   'P 1'
#
loop_
_entity.id
_entity.type
_entity.pdbx_description
1 polymer ?
#
loop_
_entity_poly.entity_id
_entity_poly.type
_entity_poly.pdbx_seq_one_letter_code
_entity_poly.pdbx_strand_id
1 'polypeptide(L)'
;QRIKSEGDFQAAQDLVEGYGVKVDQEIHAEILKRNEQFTGAAYGGFVNPELVPRKDMSNKVYDIQVKYVNSFEYQMMKYAEDYGFLVKD
;
A
#
# COMPACT_ATOMS: atom_id res chain seq x y z
N GLN A 1 -9.96 -22.83 -10.79
CA GLN A 1 -10.88 -23.40 -9.79
C GLN A 1 -10.58 -24.88 -9.49
N ARG A 2 -10.62 -25.80 -10.49
CA ARG A 2 -10.33 -27.25 -10.32
C ARG A 2 -9.09 -27.55 -9.46
N ILE A 3 -7.92 -27.06 -9.90
CA ILE A 3 -6.61 -27.26 -9.25
C ILE A 3 -6.68 -26.96 -7.74
N LYS A 4 -7.32 -25.83 -7.37
CA LYS A 4 -7.52 -25.44 -5.97
C LYS A 4 -8.48 -26.37 -5.22
N SER A 5 -9.59 -26.75 -5.84
CA SER A 5 -10.62 -27.61 -5.21
C SER A 5 -10.17 -29.05 -5.01
N GLU A 6 -9.28 -29.56 -5.86
CA GLU A 6 -8.77 -30.93 -5.81
C GLU A 6 -7.42 -31.06 -5.10
N GLY A 7 -6.80 -29.94 -4.68
CA GLY A 7 -5.50 -29.95 -4.01
C GLY A 7 -4.34 -30.40 -4.91
N ASP A 8 -4.46 -30.17 -6.23
CA ASP A 8 -3.52 -30.65 -7.24
C ASP A 8 -2.27 -29.77 -7.30
N PHE A 9 -1.30 -30.06 -6.43
CA PHE A 9 -0.06 -29.29 -6.31
C PHE A 9 0.75 -29.25 -7.62
N GLN A 10 0.90 -30.39 -8.29
CA GLN A 10 1.73 -30.46 -9.50
C GLN A 10 1.16 -29.58 -10.61
N ALA A 11 -0.15 -29.65 -10.86
CA ALA A 11 -0.79 -28.79 -11.85
C ALA A 11 -0.70 -27.30 -11.49
N ALA A 12 -0.72 -26.97 -10.19
CA ALA A 12 -0.50 -25.59 -9.74
C ALA A 12 0.93 -25.12 -10.05
N GLN A 13 1.93 -25.95 -9.74
CA GLN A 13 3.33 -25.66 -10.01
C GLN A 13 3.57 -25.50 -11.51
N ASP A 14 3.12 -26.43 -12.33
CA ASP A 14 3.32 -26.39 -13.78
C ASP A 14 2.69 -25.14 -14.42
N LEU A 15 1.52 -24.72 -13.93
CA LEU A 15 0.86 -23.49 -14.37
C LEU A 15 1.68 -22.24 -14.01
N VAL A 16 2.17 -22.15 -12.78
CA VAL A 16 2.95 -20.98 -12.31
C VAL A 16 4.31 -20.92 -13.01
N GLU A 17 5.06 -22.02 -13.03
CA GLU A 17 6.39 -22.09 -13.65
C GLU A 17 6.33 -21.94 -15.18
N GLY A 18 5.24 -22.41 -15.79
CA GLY A 18 5.00 -22.30 -17.22
C GLY A 18 4.71 -20.87 -17.69
N TYR A 19 3.90 -20.13 -16.94
CA TYR A 19 3.27 -18.88 -17.42
C TYR A 19 3.36 -17.67 -16.48
N GLY A 20 3.63 -17.88 -15.19
CA GLY A 20 3.63 -16.82 -14.17
C GLY A 20 5.00 -16.25 -13.84
N VAL A 21 6.10 -16.89 -14.26
CA VAL A 21 7.47 -16.56 -13.82
C VAL A 21 8.33 -15.94 -14.93
N LYS A 22 8.18 -16.40 -16.17
CA LYS A 22 9.12 -16.06 -17.26
C LYS A 22 8.83 -14.68 -17.83
N VAL A 23 9.84 -13.79 -17.80
CA VAL A 23 9.78 -12.44 -18.40
C VAL A 23 10.75 -12.36 -19.57
N ASP A 24 10.24 -11.98 -20.74
CA ASP A 24 11.06 -11.67 -21.92
C ASP A 24 11.89 -10.40 -21.67
N GLN A 25 13.21 -10.54 -21.74
CA GLN A 25 14.12 -9.45 -21.37
C GLN A 25 14.21 -8.35 -22.43
N GLU A 26 13.99 -8.66 -23.71
CA GLU A 26 14.00 -7.64 -24.77
C GLU A 26 12.78 -6.74 -24.64
N ILE A 27 11.61 -7.33 -24.46
CA ILE A 27 10.37 -6.59 -24.23
C ILE A 27 10.44 -5.82 -22.91
N HIS A 28 10.96 -6.43 -21.85
CA HIS A 28 11.09 -5.77 -20.55
C HIS A 28 11.95 -4.49 -20.65
N ALA A 29 13.09 -4.56 -21.33
CA ALA A 29 13.95 -3.40 -21.54
C ALA A 29 13.28 -2.32 -22.40
N GLU A 30 12.53 -2.71 -23.45
CA GLU A 30 11.75 -1.78 -24.28
C GLU A 30 10.72 -1.02 -23.45
N ILE A 31 9.96 -1.74 -22.60
CA ILE A 31 8.94 -1.15 -21.74
C ILE A 31 9.55 -0.18 -20.73
N LEU A 32 10.67 -0.53 -20.10
CA LEU A 32 11.39 0.37 -19.19
C LEU A 32 11.79 1.66 -19.90
N LYS A 33 12.42 1.56 -21.07
CA LYS A 33 12.84 2.73 -21.87
C LYS A 33 11.66 3.61 -22.29
N ARG A 34 10.55 3.01 -22.69
CA ARG A 34 9.32 3.75 -23.03
C ARG A 34 8.71 4.42 -21.80
N ASN A 35 8.85 3.82 -20.62
CA ASN A 35 8.27 4.33 -19.39
C ASN A 35 9.09 5.47 -18.77
N GLU A 36 10.39 5.59 -19.07
CA GLU A 36 11.27 6.66 -18.59
C GLU A 36 10.76 8.09 -18.87
N GLN A 37 9.94 8.28 -19.91
CA GLN A 37 9.33 9.58 -20.19
C GLN A 37 8.28 10.01 -19.16
N PHE A 38 7.76 9.07 -18.36
CA PHE A 38 6.80 9.33 -17.30
C PHE A 38 7.52 9.44 -15.96
N THR A 39 7.32 10.56 -15.26
CA THR A 39 7.93 10.82 -13.94
C THR A 39 7.18 10.18 -12.78
N GLY A 40 6.04 9.53 -13.05
CA GLY A 40 5.25 8.84 -12.05
C GLY A 40 5.97 7.61 -11.51
N ALA A 41 6.01 7.47 -10.19
CA ALA A 41 6.49 6.25 -9.57
C ALA A 41 5.61 5.06 -9.96
N ALA A 42 6.23 3.89 -10.19
CA ALA A 42 5.52 2.64 -10.51
C ALA A 42 4.60 2.16 -9.37
N TYR A 43 4.85 2.63 -8.15
CA TYR A 43 4.07 2.33 -6.96
C TYR A 43 3.53 3.61 -6.34
N GLY A 44 2.26 3.58 -5.96
CA GLY A 44 1.60 4.66 -5.23
C GLY A 44 1.29 4.25 -3.80
N GLY A 45 1.26 5.23 -2.92
CA GLY A 45 0.79 5.10 -1.55
C GLY A 45 -0.10 6.28 -1.18
N PHE A 46 -0.85 6.12 -0.09
CA PHE A 46 -1.72 7.16 0.45
C PHE A 46 -1.33 7.46 1.89
N VAL A 47 -1.46 8.71 2.28
CA VAL A 47 -1.47 9.12 3.68
C VAL A 47 -2.91 9.26 4.14
N ASN A 48 -3.17 8.93 5.40
CA ASN A 48 -4.49 9.11 5.99
C ASN A 48 -4.77 10.58 6.30
N PRO A 49 -6.04 11.02 6.36
CA PRO A 49 -6.38 12.29 6.99
C PRO A 49 -6.25 12.19 8.52
N GLU A 50 -6.19 13.34 9.18
CA GLU A 50 -6.39 13.44 10.62
C GLU A 50 -7.85 13.75 10.94
N LEU A 51 -8.40 13.03 11.91
CA LEU A 51 -9.75 13.25 12.43
C LEU A 51 -9.65 13.96 13.77
N VAL A 52 -10.04 15.23 13.81
CA VAL A 52 -9.90 16.08 14.99
C VAL A 52 -11.29 16.37 15.58
N PRO A 53 -11.61 15.89 16.79
CA PRO A 53 -12.90 16.18 17.41
C PRO A 53 -13.00 17.66 17.80
N ARG A 54 -14.09 18.31 17.42
CA ARG A 54 -14.46 19.64 17.89
C ARG A 54 -15.41 19.52 19.08
N LYS A 55 -15.08 20.23 20.15
CA LYS A 55 -15.78 20.12 21.44
C LYS A 55 -16.31 21.48 21.88
N ASP A 56 -17.45 21.47 22.56
CA ASP A 56 -18.01 22.65 23.21
C ASP A 56 -17.32 22.95 24.56
N MET A 57 -17.75 24.00 25.24
CA MET A 57 -17.22 24.37 26.57
C MET A 57 -17.46 23.30 27.64
N SER A 58 -18.41 22.39 27.42
CA SER A 58 -18.69 21.25 28.30
C SER A 58 -17.90 19.99 27.90
N ASN A 59 -16.92 20.10 26.98
CA ASN A 59 -16.10 19.02 26.46
C ASN A 59 -16.90 17.93 25.71
N LYS A 60 -18.13 18.24 25.27
CA LYS A 60 -18.95 17.35 24.45
C LYS A 60 -18.58 17.54 22.97
N VAL A 61 -18.34 16.43 22.27
CA VAL A 61 -18.06 16.45 20.83
C VAL A 61 -19.33 16.83 20.07
N TYR A 62 -19.24 17.82 19.19
CA TYR A 62 -20.35 18.22 18.31
C TYR A 62 -20.05 18.03 16.82
N ASP A 63 -18.77 17.86 16.46
CA ASP A 63 -18.31 17.71 15.07
C ASP A 63 -16.94 17.00 15.02
N ILE A 64 -16.60 16.40 13.88
CA ILE A 64 -15.28 15.83 13.59
C ILE A 64 -14.72 16.55 12.37
N GLN A 65 -13.66 17.34 12.58
CA GLN A 65 -12.94 17.97 11.49
C GLN A 65 -12.00 16.97 10.81
N VAL A 66 -12.15 16.81 9.50
CA VAL A 66 -11.18 16.09 8.66
C VAL A 66 -10.09 17.06 8.21
N LYS A 67 -8.83 16.76 8.51
CA LYS A 67 -7.66 17.51 8.01
C LYS A 67 -6.84 16.63 7.08
N TYR A 68 -6.59 17.12 5.87
CA TYR A 68 -5.75 16.41 4.90
C TYR A 68 -4.27 16.63 5.22
N VAL A 69 -3.55 15.52 5.39
CA VAL A 69 -2.10 15.53 5.57
C VAL A 69 -1.44 15.43 4.19
N ASN A 70 -0.42 16.25 3.95
CA ASN A 70 0.29 16.28 2.66
C ASN A 70 1.77 15.84 2.76
N SER A 71 2.18 15.24 3.89
CA SER A 71 3.53 14.69 4.06
C SER A 71 3.47 13.30 4.68
N PHE A 72 4.12 12.36 4.01
CA PHE A 72 4.31 11.01 4.50
C PHE A 72 5.21 11.00 5.74
N GLU A 73 6.30 11.76 5.72
CA GLU A 73 7.25 11.84 6.83
C GLU A 73 6.57 12.33 8.10
N TYR A 74 5.79 13.41 8.00
CA TYR A 74 5.01 13.93 9.13
C TYR A 74 4.10 12.85 9.73
N GLN A 75 3.32 12.17 8.88
CA GLN A 75 2.37 11.17 9.35
C GLN A 75 3.06 9.99 10.01
N MET A 76 4.14 9.48 9.43
CA MET A 76 4.87 8.35 9.97
C MET A 76 5.53 8.70 11.31
N MET A 77 6.12 9.88 11.43
CA MET A 77 6.74 10.34 12.68
C MET A 77 5.69 10.50 13.78
N LYS A 78 4.55 11.13 13.47
CA LYS A 78 3.42 11.26 14.39
C LYS A 78 2.89 9.91 14.84
N TYR A 79 2.74 8.96 13.92
CA TYR A 79 2.25 7.62 14.27
C TYR A 79 3.21 6.85 15.16
N ALA A 80 4.51 6.97 14.90
CA ALA A 80 5.53 6.37 15.75
C ALA A 80 5.51 6.94 17.17
N GLU A 81 5.32 8.26 17.30
CA GLU A 81 5.25 8.95 18.60
C GLU A 81 3.94 8.67 19.36
N ASP A 82 2.79 8.86 18.71
CA ASP A 82 1.47 8.83 19.36
C ASP A 82 0.87 7.42 19.48
N TYR A 83 1.23 6.50 18.57
CA TYR A 83 0.59 5.19 18.44
C TYR A 83 1.57 4.00 18.46
N GLY A 84 2.87 4.24 18.69
CA GLY A 84 3.93 3.23 18.73
C GLY A 84 4.02 2.47 20.07
N PHE A 85 2.95 1.81 20.51
CA PHE A 85 2.88 1.22 21.87
C PHE A 85 3.60 -0.10 22.08
N LEU A 86 4.09 -0.75 21.01
CA LEU A 86 4.73 -2.05 21.13
C LEU A 86 6.15 -1.90 21.72
N VAL A 87 6.41 -2.65 22.79
CA VAL A 87 7.72 -2.67 23.46
C VAL A 87 8.73 -3.31 22.52
N LYS A 88 9.93 -2.73 22.43
CA LYS A 88 11.06 -3.36 21.75
C LYS A 88 11.72 -4.33 22.72
N ASP A 89 11.92 -5.57 22.26
CA ASP A 89 12.72 -6.59 22.95
C ASP A 89 14.19 -6.18 23.08
#